data_AF-A0A2I0IKP7-F1
#
_entry.id   AF-A0A2I0IKP7-F1
#
_cell.length_a   1.000
_cell.length_b   1.000
_cell.length_c   1.000
_cell.angle_alpha   90.00
_cell.angle_beta   90.00
_cell.angle_gamma   90.00
#
_symmetry.space_group_name_H-M   'P 1'
#
loop_
_entity.id
_entity.type
_entity.pdbx_description
1 polymer ?
#
loop_
_entity_poly.entity_id
_entity_poly.type
_entity_poly.pdbx_seq_one_letter_code
_entity_poly.pdbx_strand_id
1 'polypeptide(L)'
;MWREIRLLASSKPVVASMADVAASGGYYMAMAAGAIVAEDLTLTGSIGVVTGKFNLGNLYQRIGFNKEIISRGRYAELLAAEQRPFRPDEAELFAKSAQHAYRQFRDKAAFSRSMPVDKMEEVAQGRVWTGKDAASRGLVDAIGGFSHAIAIAKQKANIPQDRQVTLVELSRPSPTLPEILSGIGNSVVGVDRTLKELMQELTFSEGVQARMDGIMFQRLEGFSYGNPILTLIQDYLSSL
;
A
#
# COMPACT_ATOMS: atom_id res chain seq x y z
N MET A 1 7.29 3.64 -7.74
CA MET A 1 7.56 2.91 -6.48
C MET A 1 8.72 1.92 -6.58
N TRP A 2 8.62 0.76 -7.25
CA TRP A 2 9.73 -0.24 -7.29
C TRP A 2 11.10 0.35 -7.65
N ARG A 3 11.16 1.23 -8.67
CA ARG A 3 12.39 1.93 -9.08
C ARG A 3 12.98 2.74 -7.93
N GLU A 4 12.17 3.58 -7.30
CA GLU A 4 12.62 4.45 -6.20
C GLU A 4 13.08 3.65 -4.99
N ILE A 5 12.37 2.56 -4.65
CA ILE A 5 12.78 1.66 -3.57
C ILE A 5 14.14 1.04 -3.87
N ARG A 6 14.41 0.62 -5.12
CA ARG A 6 15.72 0.10 -5.53
C ARG A 6 16.83 1.15 -5.47
N LEU A 7 16.55 2.38 -5.91
CA LEU A 7 17.52 3.48 -5.81
C LEU A 7 17.84 3.77 -4.34
N LEU A 8 16.84 3.83 -3.47
CA LEU A 8 17.03 3.97 -2.04
C LEU A 8 17.84 2.80 -1.46
N ALA A 9 17.50 1.56 -1.80
CA ALA A 9 18.19 0.35 -1.35
C ALA A 9 19.68 0.31 -1.75
N SER A 10 20.07 1.07 -2.78
CA SER A 10 21.48 1.21 -3.19
C SER A 10 22.28 2.17 -2.29
N SER A 11 21.60 2.99 -1.48
CA SER A 11 22.21 4.00 -0.60
C SER A 11 21.98 3.73 0.89
N LYS A 12 20.87 3.08 1.24
CA LYS A 12 20.47 2.79 2.62
C LYS A 12 19.82 1.41 2.70
N PRO A 13 19.98 0.66 3.81
CA PRO A 13 19.25 -0.58 4.00
C PRO A 13 17.73 -0.37 3.92
N VAL A 14 17.08 -1.14 3.04
CA VAL A 14 15.62 -1.19 2.92
C VAL A 14 15.17 -2.61 3.18
N VAL A 15 14.26 -2.76 4.14
CA VAL A 15 13.63 -4.04 4.51
C VAL A 15 12.13 -3.89 4.33
N ALA A 16 11.51 -4.82 3.60
CA ALA A 16 10.06 -4.93 3.53
C ALA A 16 9.57 -5.81 4.68
N SER A 17 8.60 -5.33 5.45
CA SER A 17 7.87 -6.10 6.46
C SER A 17 6.45 -6.31 5.95
N MET A 18 6.05 -7.55 5.77
CA MET A 18 4.71 -7.91 5.32
C MET A 18 3.90 -8.48 6.48
N ALA A 19 2.69 -7.95 6.66
CA ALA A 19 1.67 -8.43 7.57
C ALA A 19 0.33 -8.49 6.83
N ASP A 20 -0.55 -9.39 7.23
CA ASP A 20 -1.86 -9.70 6.61
C ASP A 20 -1.80 -10.04 5.11
N VAL A 21 -1.60 -9.03 4.25
CA VAL A 21 -1.55 -9.17 2.79
C VAL A 21 -0.47 -8.28 2.19
N ALA A 22 0.43 -8.89 1.42
CA ALA A 22 1.38 -8.20 0.54
C ALA A 22 1.57 -9.01 -0.74
N ALA A 23 0.51 -9.11 -1.54
CA ALA A 23 0.46 -9.88 -2.79
C ALA A 23 0.32 -8.96 -4.02
N SER A 24 0.62 -9.48 -5.21
CA SER A 24 0.53 -8.76 -6.49
C SER A 24 1.31 -7.43 -6.45
N GLY A 25 0.66 -6.27 -6.55
CA GLY A 25 1.31 -4.97 -6.42
C GLY A 25 2.10 -4.77 -5.11
N GLY A 26 1.64 -5.35 -4.00
CA GLY A 26 2.35 -5.31 -2.72
C GLY A 26 3.68 -6.08 -2.78
N TYR A 27 3.65 -7.29 -3.33
CA TYR A 27 4.87 -8.07 -3.58
C TYR A 27 5.78 -7.38 -4.59
N TYR A 28 5.20 -6.76 -5.62
CA TYR A 28 5.94 -5.98 -6.62
C TYR A 28 6.73 -4.85 -5.96
N MET A 29 6.22 -4.20 -4.93
CA MET A 29 6.97 -3.19 -4.19
C MET A 29 8.02 -3.81 -3.28
N ALA A 30 7.64 -4.85 -2.53
CA ALA A 30 8.53 -5.48 -1.55
C ALA A 30 9.75 -6.15 -2.19
N MET A 31 9.63 -6.71 -3.40
CA MET A 31 10.76 -7.31 -4.13
C MET A 31 11.84 -6.29 -4.52
N ALA A 32 11.59 -4.98 -4.40
CA ALA A 32 12.64 -3.97 -4.55
C ALA A 32 13.54 -3.84 -3.31
N ALA A 33 13.10 -4.31 -2.15
CA ALA A 33 13.85 -4.21 -0.90
C ALA A 33 15.02 -5.19 -0.87
N GLY A 34 16.02 -4.89 -0.05
CA GLY A 34 17.20 -5.75 0.14
C GLY A 34 16.96 -6.93 1.09
N ALA A 35 15.81 -6.96 1.76
CA ALA A 35 15.28 -8.12 2.49
C ALA A 35 13.76 -8.00 2.62
N ILE A 36 13.07 -9.14 2.65
CA ILE A 36 11.63 -9.27 2.83
C ILE A 36 11.39 -10.19 4.04
N VAL A 37 10.68 -9.66 5.02
CA VAL A 37 10.19 -10.40 6.18
C VAL A 37 8.68 -10.51 6.06
N ALA A 38 8.12 -11.69 6.32
CA ALA A 38 6.68 -11.90 6.35
C ALA A 38 6.26 -12.69 7.58
N GLU A 39 5.08 -12.42 8.11
CA GLU A 39 4.47 -13.28 9.13
C GLU A 39 4.02 -14.61 8.51
N ASP A 40 3.95 -15.67 9.33
CA ASP A 40 3.61 -17.03 8.86
C ASP A 40 2.36 -17.08 7.99
N LEU A 41 1.31 -16.35 8.40
CA LEU A 41 -0.01 -16.34 7.75
C LEU A 41 -0.20 -15.19 6.75
N THR A 42 0.82 -14.36 6.53
CA THR A 42 0.73 -13.29 5.52
C THR A 42 0.40 -13.88 4.15
N LEU A 43 -0.56 -13.31 3.45
CA LEU A 43 -0.84 -13.67 2.05
C LEU A 43 0.05 -12.85 1.12
N THR A 44 0.94 -13.52 0.40
CA THR A 44 1.92 -12.89 -0.49
C THR A 44 2.05 -13.63 -1.83
N GLY A 45 3.05 -13.27 -2.63
CA GLY A 45 3.21 -13.74 -4.00
C GLY A 45 2.18 -13.06 -4.90
N SER A 46 1.29 -13.85 -5.50
CA SER A 46 0.36 -13.42 -6.56
C SER A 46 1.09 -12.69 -7.70
N ILE A 47 2.22 -13.26 -8.10
CA ILE A 47 3.04 -12.76 -9.21
C ILE A 47 2.30 -13.13 -10.50
N GLY A 48 1.41 -12.24 -10.91
CA GLY A 48 0.47 -12.43 -12.01
C GLY A 48 -0.13 -11.09 -12.44
N VAL A 49 -0.70 -11.08 -13.64
CA VAL A 49 -1.39 -9.91 -14.19
C VAL A 49 -2.76 -10.35 -14.68
N VAL A 50 -3.79 -9.65 -14.23
CA VAL A 50 -5.15 -9.77 -14.76
C VAL A 50 -5.55 -8.43 -15.35
N THR A 51 -6.16 -8.46 -16.52
CA THR A 51 -6.66 -7.25 -17.19
C THR A 51 -7.91 -7.59 -17.98
N GLY A 52 -8.76 -6.60 -18.19
CA GLY A 52 -10.04 -6.79 -18.86
C GLY A 52 -10.70 -5.46 -19.19
N LYS A 53 -11.76 -5.55 -19.99
CA LYS A 53 -12.66 -4.44 -20.31
C LYS A 53 -14.09 -4.95 -20.15
N PHE A 54 -14.97 -4.10 -19.62
CA PHE A 54 -16.39 -4.40 -19.63
C PHE A 54 -16.96 -4.34 -21.05
N ASN A 55 -17.88 -5.25 -21.34
CA ASN A 55 -18.74 -5.18 -22.52
C ASN A 55 -20.18 -4.98 -22.03
N LEU A 56 -20.64 -3.74 -22.14
CA LEU A 56 -21.93 -3.26 -21.69
C LEU A 56 -22.96 -3.15 -22.84
N GLY A 57 -22.65 -3.64 -24.05
CA GLY A 57 -23.53 -3.52 -25.20
C GLY A 57 -24.96 -4.01 -24.95
N ASN A 58 -25.10 -5.19 -24.32
CA ASN A 58 -26.42 -5.73 -23.96
C ASN A 58 -27.14 -4.91 -22.90
N LEU A 59 -26.42 -4.31 -21.95
CA LEU A 59 -26.98 -3.44 -20.93
C LEU A 59 -27.52 -2.15 -21.57
N TYR A 60 -26.72 -1.53 -22.42
CA TYR A 60 -27.08 -0.29 -23.13
C TYR A 60 -28.33 -0.46 -23.99
N GLN A 61 -28.43 -1.58 -24.71
CA GLN A 61 -29.63 -1.92 -25.49
C GLN A 61 -30.89 -2.01 -24.61
N ARG A 62 -30.79 -2.62 -23.43
CA ARG A 62 -31.94 -2.80 -22.52
C ARG A 62 -32.47 -1.50 -21.93
N ILE A 63 -31.58 -0.54 -21.68
CA ILE A 63 -31.94 0.73 -21.04
C ILE A 63 -32.16 1.86 -22.06
N GLY A 64 -32.06 1.57 -23.37
CA GLY A 64 -32.16 2.58 -24.42
C GLY A 64 -31.02 3.60 -24.42
N PHE A 65 -29.88 3.28 -23.81
CA PHE A 65 -28.71 4.18 -23.77
C PHE A 65 -27.90 4.03 -25.04
N ASN A 66 -27.71 5.13 -25.77
CA ASN A 66 -26.88 5.16 -26.96
C ASN A 66 -25.56 5.90 -26.68
N LYS A 67 -24.44 5.24 -26.98
CA LYS A 67 -23.09 5.80 -26.82
C LYS A 67 -22.45 6.01 -28.19
N GLU A 68 -22.35 7.26 -28.61
CA GLU A 68 -21.58 7.64 -29.79
C GLU A 68 -20.13 7.92 -29.42
N ILE A 69 -19.19 7.50 -30.27
CA ILE A 69 -17.76 7.71 -30.07
C ILE A 69 -17.19 8.38 -31.32
N ILE A 70 -16.57 9.53 -31.14
CA ILE A 70 -15.74 10.18 -32.15
C ILE A 70 -14.29 9.98 -31.72
N SER A 71 -13.53 9.22 -32.50
CA SER A 71 -12.16 8.86 -32.14
C SER A 71 -11.20 9.08 -33.33
N ARG A 72 -9.92 9.31 -33.02
CA ARG A 72 -8.85 9.40 -34.02
C ARG A 72 -7.70 8.47 -33.61
N GLY A 73 -7.41 7.50 -34.47
CA GLY A 73 -6.33 6.52 -34.28
C GLY A 73 -6.85 5.10 -34.15
N ARG A 74 -6.12 4.14 -34.73
CA ARG A 74 -6.54 2.73 -34.87
C ARG A 74 -6.96 2.09 -33.54
N TYR A 75 -6.26 2.39 -32.45
CA TYR A 75 -6.50 1.79 -31.12
C TYR A 75 -7.08 2.77 -30.11
N ALA A 76 -7.56 3.95 -30.54
CA ALA A 76 -8.09 4.98 -29.65
C ALA A 76 -9.31 4.52 -28.84
N GLU A 77 -10.05 3.54 -29.38
CA GLU A 77 -11.25 3.00 -28.77
C GLU A 77 -11.02 1.79 -27.85
N LEU A 78 -9.77 1.32 -27.73
CA LEU A 78 -9.44 0.03 -27.11
C LEU A 78 -10.12 -0.15 -25.75
N LEU A 79 -10.04 0.88 -24.88
CA LEU A 79 -10.70 0.88 -23.56
C LEU A 79 -12.00 1.70 -23.51
N ALA A 80 -12.24 2.60 -24.48
CA ALA A 80 -13.38 3.51 -24.46
C ALA A 80 -14.67 2.88 -25.04
N ALA A 81 -14.53 1.94 -25.98
CA ALA A 81 -15.66 1.30 -26.64
C ALA A 81 -16.22 0.13 -25.81
N GLU A 82 -16.87 0.43 -24.69
CA GLU A 82 -17.51 -0.56 -23.81
C GLU A 82 -18.84 -1.11 -24.36
N GLN A 83 -19.42 -0.49 -25.38
CA GLN A 83 -20.66 -0.94 -26.04
C GLN A 83 -20.47 -2.15 -26.97
N ARG A 84 -19.23 -2.60 -27.20
CA ARG A 84 -18.89 -3.72 -28.10
C ARG A 84 -17.70 -4.54 -27.58
N PRO A 85 -17.55 -5.80 -28.02
CA PRO A 85 -16.32 -6.54 -27.77
C PRO A 85 -15.11 -5.90 -28.45
N PHE A 86 -13.91 -6.36 -28.08
CA PHE A 86 -12.70 -6.02 -28.82
C PHE A 86 -12.82 -6.48 -30.27
N ARG A 87 -12.29 -5.67 -31.19
CA ARG A 87 -11.97 -6.16 -32.55
C ARG A 87 -10.82 -7.17 -32.47
N PRO A 88 -10.63 -8.05 -33.47
CA PRO A 88 -9.55 -9.04 -33.44
C PRO A 88 -8.16 -8.45 -33.21
N ASP A 89 -7.85 -7.31 -33.85
CA ASP A 89 -6.55 -6.64 -33.71
C ASP A 89 -6.39 -5.93 -32.36
N GLU A 90 -7.47 -5.37 -31.81
CA GLU A 90 -7.53 -4.83 -30.45
C GLU A 90 -7.28 -5.93 -29.41
N ALA A 91 -7.93 -7.09 -29.57
CA ALA A 91 -7.79 -8.23 -28.66
C ALA A 91 -6.37 -8.78 -28.64
N GLU A 92 -5.74 -8.92 -29.81
CA GLU A 92 -4.34 -9.35 -29.92
C GLU A 92 -3.38 -8.35 -29.23
N LEU A 93 -3.56 -7.05 -29.47
CA LEU A 93 -2.76 -6.01 -28.82
C LEU A 93 -2.92 -6.05 -27.29
N PHE A 94 -4.16 -6.18 -26.81
CA PHE A 94 -4.48 -6.23 -25.39
C PHE A 94 -3.84 -7.45 -24.71
N ALA A 95 -3.94 -8.63 -25.34
CA ALA A 95 -3.30 -9.86 -24.86
C ALA A 95 -1.76 -9.75 -24.82
N LYS A 96 -1.15 -9.19 -25.88
CA LYS A 96 0.30 -8.95 -25.91
C LYS A 96 0.75 -8.00 -24.80
N SER A 97 -0.03 -6.95 -24.52
CA SER A 97 0.24 -6.02 -23.42
C SER A 97 0.19 -6.73 -22.07
N ALA A 98 -0.82 -7.55 -21.82
CA ALA A 98 -0.93 -8.36 -20.60
C ALA A 98 0.28 -9.30 -20.42
N GLN A 99 0.65 -10.01 -21.49
CA GLN A 99 1.81 -10.91 -21.48
C GLN A 99 3.12 -10.16 -21.25
N HIS A 100 3.27 -8.95 -21.80
CA HIS A 100 4.44 -8.12 -21.57
C HIS A 100 4.53 -7.69 -20.10
N ALA A 101 3.42 -7.21 -19.51
CA ALA A 101 3.37 -6.83 -18.10
C ALA A 101 3.68 -8.03 -17.18
N TYR A 102 3.15 -9.22 -17.48
CA TYR A 102 3.44 -10.44 -16.73
C TYR A 102 4.94 -10.79 -16.76
N ARG A 103 5.55 -10.83 -17.95
CA ARG A 103 7.00 -11.09 -18.08
C ARG A 103 7.82 -10.09 -17.28
N GLN A 104 7.50 -8.80 -17.38
CA GLN A 104 8.20 -7.77 -16.61
C GLN A 104 8.09 -7.99 -15.10
N PHE A 105 6.94 -8.40 -14.59
CA PHE A 105 6.77 -8.70 -13.17
C PHE A 105 7.60 -9.92 -12.77
N ARG A 106 7.37 -11.06 -13.45
CA ARG A 106 8.08 -12.31 -13.18
C ARG A 106 9.60 -12.14 -13.25
N ASP A 107 10.12 -11.50 -14.30
CA ASP A 107 11.56 -11.34 -14.51
C ASP A 107 12.18 -10.44 -13.45
N LYS A 108 11.47 -9.39 -12.99
CA LYS A 108 11.91 -8.59 -11.85
C LYS A 108 11.91 -9.37 -10.55
N ALA A 109 10.89 -10.21 -10.32
CA ALA A 109 10.83 -11.06 -9.14
C ALA A 109 11.99 -12.07 -9.15
N ALA A 110 12.23 -12.74 -10.29
CA ALA A 110 13.34 -13.65 -10.49
C ALA A 110 14.69 -12.98 -10.20
N PHE A 111 14.92 -11.81 -10.80
CA PHE A 111 16.11 -10.98 -10.55
C PHE A 111 16.26 -10.64 -9.06
N SER A 112 15.20 -10.14 -8.43
CA SER A 112 15.23 -9.72 -7.03
C SER A 112 15.47 -10.87 -6.06
N ARG A 113 15.04 -12.09 -6.39
CA ARG A 113 15.23 -13.30 -5.57
C ARG A 113 16.44 -14.13 -5.99
N SER A 114 17.27 -13.61 -6.89
CA SER A 114 18.45 -14.29 -7.42
C SER A 114 18.16 -15.72 -7.89
N MET A 115 17.00 -15.92 -8.53
CA MET A 115 16.56 -17.23 -9.03
C MET A 115 16.35 -17.22 -10.54
N PRO A 116 16.55 -18.36 -11.24
CA PRO A 116 16.24 -18.47 -12.66
C PRO A 116 14.78 -18.17 -12.95
N VAL A 117 14.51 -17.60 -14.13
CA VAL A 117 13.15 -17.25 -14.57
C VAL A 117 12.22 -18.48 -14.59
N ASP A 118 12.72 -19.64 -15.01
CA ASP A 118 11.93 -20.87 -15.04
C ASP A 118 11.51 -21.33 -13.64
N LYS A 119 12.38 -21.13 -12.64
CA LYS A 119 12.06 -21.40 -11.24
C LYS A 119 11.06 -20.40 -10.67
N MET A 120 11.18 -19.12 -11.07
CA MET A 120 10.19 -18.12 -10.70
C MET A 120 8.82 -18.43 -11.33
N GLU A 121 8.77 -18.95 -12.56
CA GLU A 121 7.52 -19.35 -13.23
C GLU A 121 6.78 -20.46 -12.45
N GLU A 122 7.50 -21.44 -11.88
CA GLU A 122 6.94 -22.52 -11.06
C GLU A 122 6.17 -21.99 -9.83
N VAL A 123 6.61 -20.87 -9.26
CA VAL A 123 6.02 -20.26 -8.04
C VAL A 123 5.17 -19.01 -8.33
N ALA A 124 5.19 -18.50 -9.56
CA ALA A 124 4.39 -17.36 -10.02
C ALA A 124 3.02 -17.81 -10.56
N GLN A 125 2.58 -17.22 -11.68
CA GLN A 125 1.30 -17.51 -12.37
C GLN A 125 0.08 -17.11 -11.54
N GLY A 126 0.20 -16.01 -10.80
CA GLY A 126 -0.87 -15.48 -9.95
C GLY A 126 -1.12 -16.27 -8.66
N ARG A 127 -0.35 -17.34 -8.39
CA ARG A 127 -0.47 -18.14 -7.15
C ARG A 127 -0.22 -17.29 -5.92
N VAL A 128 -1.13 -17.38 -4.95
CA VAL A 128 -0.99 -16.78 -3.62
C VAL A 128 -0.33 -17.79 -2.70
N TRP A 129 0.59 -17.32 -1.87
CA TRP A 129 1.30 -18.14 -0.89
C TRP A 129 1.13 -17.55 0.51
N THR A 130 1.08 -18.40 1.52
CA THR A 130 1.29 -17.97 2.91
C THR A 130 2.73 -17.49 3.09
N GLY A 131 3.03 -16.67 4.09
CA GLY A 131 4.39 -16.21 4.35
C GLY A 131 5.34 -17.39 4.58
N LYS A 132 4.88 -18.40 5.32
CA LYS A 132 5.60 -19.66 5.52
C LYS A 132 5.89 -20.40 4.22
N ASP A 133 4.90 -20.54 3.34
CA ASP A 133 5.09 -21.17 2.02
C ASP A 133 6.00 -20.35 1.12
N ALA A 134 5.87 -19.03 1.15
CA ALA A 134 6.69 -18.11 0.41
C ALA A 134 8.16 -18.20 0.83
N ALA A 135 8.45 -18.40 2.12
CA ALA A 135 9.82 -18.54 2.63
C ALA A 135 10.47 -19.83 2.10
N SER A 136 9.75 -20.95 2.17
CA SER A 136 10.25 -22.23 1.64
C SER A 136 10.48 -22.23 0.12
N ARG A 137 9.87 -21.27 -0.60
CA ARG A 137 9.98 -21.07 -2.05
C ARG A 137 10.93 -19.96 -2.46
N GLY A 138 11.60 -19.31 -1.51
CA GLY A 138 12.54 -18.21 -1.78
C GLY A 138 11.86 -16.91 -2.24
N LEU A 139 10.57 -16.75 -1.97
CA LEU A 139 9.84 -15.50 -2.26
C LEU A 139 10.00 -14.47 -1.14
N VAL A 140 10.26 -14.90 0.10
CA VAL A 140 10.60 -14.04 1.24
C VAL A 140 11.89 -14.54 1.90
N ASP A 141 12.62 -13.65 2.56
CA ASP A 141 13.95 -13.93 3.12
C ASP A 141 13.87 -14.47 4.56
N ALA A 142 12.86 -14.06 5.33
CA ALA A 142 12.67 -14.51 6.71
C ALA A 142 11.20 -14.50 7.15
N ILE A 143 10.90 -15.35 8.13
CA ILE A 143 9.63 -15.31 8.86
C ILE A 143 9.76 -14.42 10.09
N GLY A 144 8.77 -13.56 10.32
CA GLY A 144 8.66 -12.76 11.52
C GLY A 144 7.76 -11.55 11.34
N GLY A 145 7.52 -10.84 12.44
CA GLY A 145 6.80 -9.57 12.41
C GLY A 145 7.75 -8.37 12.29
N PHE A 146 7.19 -7.19 12.55
CA PHE A 146 7.87 -5.92 12.42
C PHE A 146 9.17 -5.80 13.27
N SER A 147 9.21 -6.38 14.48
CA SER A 147 10.44 -6.42 15.30
C SER A 147 11.60 -7.09 14.56
N HIS A 148 11.32 -8.19 13.85
CA HIS A 148 12.37 -8.94 13.13
C HIS A 148 12.86 -8.13 11.92
N ALA A 149 11.96 -7.45 11.21
CA ALA A 149 12.35 -6.53 10.15
C ALA A 149 13.27 -5.40 10.65
N ILE A 150 13.01 -4.86 11.85
CA ILE A 150 13.88 -3.86 12.48
C ILE A 150 15.24 -4.44 12.86
N ALA A 151 15.29 -5.66 13.41
CA ALA A 151 16.54 -6.33 13.74
C ALA A 151 17.43 -6.52 12.49
N ILE A 152 16.83 -6.95 11.37
CA ILE A 152 17.52 -7.07 10.07
C ILE A 152 17.96 -5.70 9.56
N ALA A 153 17.14 -4.66 9.70
CA ALA A 153 17.51 -3.31 9.30
C ALA A 153 18.70 -2.78 10.11
N LYS A 154 18.70 -2.96 11.44
CA LYS A 154 19.82 -2.63 12.34
C LYS A 154 21.10 -3.36 11.92
N GLN A 155 21.00 -4.67 11.66
CA GLN A 155 22.12 -5.48 11.22
C GLN A 155 22.71 -4.95 9.91
N LYS A 156 21.88 -4.71 8.88
CA LYS A 156 22.33 -4.18 7.59
C LYS A 156 22.88 -2.75 7.68
N ALA A 157 22.48 -1.97 8.69
CA ALA A 157 22.96 -0.62 8.95
C ALA A 157 24.16 -0.54 9.90
N ASN A 158 24.70 -1.68 10.37
CA ASN A 158 25.74 -1.75 11.39
C ASN A 158 25.37 -1.02 12.71
N ILE A 159 24.09 -1.06 13.09
CA ILE A 159 23.59 -0.53 14.36
C ILE A 159 23.55 -1.68 15.38
N PRO A 160 24.09 -1.50 16.61
CA PRO A 160 23.99 -2.50 17.67
C PRO A 160 22.53 -2.90 17.96
N GLN A 161 22.28 -4.18 18.19
CA GLN A 161 20.90 -4.70 18.32
C GLN A 161 20.18 -4.16 19.56
N ASP A 162 20.92 -3.99 20.65
CA ASP A 162 20.48 -3.41 21.93
C ASP A 162 20.23 -1.89 21.85
N ARG A 163 20.79 -1.20 20.85
CA ARG A 163 20.58 0.23 20.67
C ARG A 163 19.13 0.52 20.31
N GLN A 164 18.49 1.39 21.08
CA GLN A 164 17.13 1.85 20.78
C GLN A 164 17.11 2.67 19.49
N VAL A 165 16.07 2.44 18.68
CA VAL A 165 15.80 3.21 17.45
C VAL A 165 14.46 3.91 17.56
N THR A 166 14.39 5.12 17.03
CA THR A 166 13.14 5.89 16.92
C THR A 166 12.42 5.50 15.65
N LEU A 167 11.16 5.10 15.77
CA LEU A 167 10.29 4.91 14.62
C LEU A 167 9.80 6.27 14.11
N VAL A 168 10.09 6.58 12.85
CA VAL A 168 9.57 7.77 12.16
C VAL A 168 8.60 7.32 11.07
N GLU A 169 7.31 7.59 11.28
CA GLU A 169 6.27 7.32 10.29
C GLU A 169 6.25 8.44 9.23
N LEU A 170 6.57 8.11 7.99
CA LEU A 170 6.63 9.07 6.88
C LEU A 170 5.29 9.22 6.13
N SER A 171 4.26 8.45 6.51
CA SER A 171 3.05 8.24 5.70
C SER A 171 1.81 9.02 6.14
N ARG A 172 1.91 9.93 7.11
CA ARG A 172 0.78 10.83 7.42
C ARG A 172 0.96 12.14 6.66
N PRO A 173 0.08 12.48 5.70
CA PRO A 173 -0.10 13.88 5.36
C PRO A 173 -0.42 14.59 6.68
N SER A 174 0.42 15.56 7.07
CA SER A 174 -0.01 16.47 8.12
C SER A 174 -1.29 17.15 7.61
N PRO A 175 -2.44 17.04 8.29
CA PRO A 175 -3.64 17.71 7.83
C PRO A 175 -3.31 19.19 7.69
N THR A 176 -3.59 19.74 6.52
CA THR A 176 -3.33 21.16 6.26
C THR A 176 -4.34 21.99 7.07
N LEU A 177 -3.95 23.17 7.56
CA LEU A 177 -4.86 24.07 8.29
C LEU A 177 -6.21 24.30 7.57
N PRO A 178 -6.27 24.40 6.22
CA PRO A 178 -7.54 24.45 5.49
C PRO A 178 -8.42 23.20 5.63
N GLU A 179 -7.84 22.00 5.69
CA GLU A 179 -8.60 20.76 5.91
C GLU A 179 -9.23 20.73 7.31
N ILE A 180 -8.48 21.19 8.32
CA ILE A 180 -8.97 21.33 9.71
C ILE A 180 -10.12 22.35 9.78
N LEU A 181 -9.95 23.52 9.16
CA LEU A 181 -10.97 24.58 9.17
C LEU A 181 -12.22 24.21 8.33
N SER A 182 -12.04 23.49 7.22
CA SER A 182 -13.16 23.04 6.37
C SER A 182 -14.00 21.94 7.04
N GLY A 183 -13.40 21.09 7.88
CA GLY A 183 -14.13 20.13 8.71
C GLY A 183 -15.01 20.80 9.77
N ILE A 184 -14.62 21.98 10.25
CA ILE A 184 -15.40 22.79 11.20
C ILE A 184 -16.54 23.53 10.45
N GLY A 185 -16.30 23.98 9.21
CA GLY A 185 -17.26 24.78 8.43
C GLY A 185 -18.48 24.04 7.89
N ASN A 186 -18.41 22.72 7.68
CA ASN A 186 -19.56 21.91 7.21
C ASN A 186 -20.46 21.36 8.33
N SER A 187 -20.20 21.76 9.58
CA SER A 187 -20.85 21.19 10.76
C SER A 187 -21.87 22.16 11.37
N VAL A 188 -22.90 22.55 10.61
CA VAL A 188 -24.12 23.18 11.20
C VAL A 188 -25.30 22.20 11.26
N VAL A 189 -25.18 21.01 10.64
CA VAL A 189 -26.21 19.96 10.70
C VAL A 189 -25.54 18.60 10.92
N GLY A 190 -25.17 18.27 12.16
CA GLY A 190 -24.64 16.92 12.49
C GLY A 190 -23.59 16.82 13.59
N VAL A 191 -23.26 17.93 14.26
CA VAL A 191 -22.18 18.07 15.26
C VAL A 191 -22.16 16.94 16.30
N ASP A 192 -23.31 16.48 16.80
CA ASP A 192 -23.34 15.53 17.92
C ASP A 192 -22.89 14.10 17.60
N ARG A 193 -22.97 13.66 16.34
CA ARG A 193 -22.68 12.27 15.97
C ARG A 193 -21.21 12.07 15.59
N THR A 194 -20.68 13.00 14.79
CA THR A 194 -19.27 13.01 14.39
C THR A 194 -18.34 13.39 15.55
N LEU A 195 -18.74 14.31 16.44
CA LEU A 195 -17.98 14.53 17.68
C LEU A 195 -18.07 13.33 18.62
N LYS A 196 -19.18 12.58 18.67
CA LYS A 196 -19.22 11.34 19.46
C LYS A 196 -18.33 10.25 18.88
N GLU A 197 -18.27 10.10 17.57
CA GLU A 197 -17.39 9.14 16.90
C GLU A 197 -15.91 9.53 17.06
N LEU A 198 -15.56 10.81 16.88
CA LEU A 198 -14.22 11.35 17.16
C LEU A 198 -13.85 11.24 18.64
N MET A 199 -14.80 11.51 19.55
CA MET A 199 -14.59 11.32 20.99
C MET A 199 -14.51 9.84 21.36
N GLN A 200 -15.20 8.93 20.67
CA GLN A 200 -15.07 7.48 20.84
C GLN A 200 -13.73 6.96 20.30
N GLU A 201 -13.24 7.49 19.18
CA GLU A 201 -11.86 7.24 18.73
C GLU A 201 -10.81 7.79 19.70
N LEU A 202 -11.08 8.93 20.34
CA LEU A 202 -10.25 9.50 21.40
C LEU A 202 -10.43 8.80 22.76
N THR A 203 -11.50 8.02 22.96
CA THR A 203 -11.83 7.31 24.22
C THR A 203 -11.79 5.78 24.12
N PHE A 204 -11.25 5.22 23.03
CA PHE A 204 -10.46 3.99 23.12
C PHE A 204 -9.23 4.33 24.00
N SER A 205 -9.41 4.35 25.32
CA SER A 205 -9.22 3.19 26.19
C SER A 205 -7.76 2.80 26.11
N GLU A 206 -7.01 3.27 27.12
CA GLU A 206 -5.68 2.82 27.53
C GLU A 206 -5.08 1.83 26.56
N GLY A 207 -4.51 2.37 25.47
CA GLY A 207 -4.03 1.56 24.37
C GLY A 207 -3.14 0.45 24.93
N VAL A 208 -3.44 -0.79 24.55
CA VAL A 208 -2.53 -1.91 24.79
C VAL A 208 -1.18 -1.49 24.26
N GLN A 209 -0.29 -1.10 25.17
CA GLN A 209 1.05 -0.69 24.84
C GLN A 209 1.79 -1.98 24.53
N ALA A 210 1.77 -2.39 23.27
CA ALA A 210 2.64 -3.44 22.79
C ALA A 210 4.08 -2.94 22.96
N ARG A 211 4.71 -3.30 24.07
CA ARG A 211 6.14 -3.11 24.27
C ARG A 211 6.84 -4.09 23.34
N MET A 212 7.48 -3.55 22.32
CA MET A 212 8.46 -4.29 21.52
C MET A 212 9.84 -3.86 22.00
N ASP A 213 10.57 -4.79 22.61
CA ASP A 213 11.90 -4.51 23.15
C ASP A 213 12.81 -3.89 22.06
N GLY A 214 13.44 -2.76 22.38
CA GLY A 214 14.39 -2.08 21.51
C GLY A 214 13.80 -1.07 20.50
N ILE A 215 12.50 -0.79 20.54
CA ILE A 215 11.83 0.25 19.72
C ILE A 215 11.26 1.32 20.65
N MET A 216 11.68 2.57 20.46
CA MET A 216 11.05 3.71 21.13
C MET A 216 9.99 4.31 20.20
N PHE A 217 8.73 4.15 20.59
CA PHE A 217 7.64 4.95 20.04
C PHE A 217 7.75 6.35 20.64
N GLN A 218 8.43 7.25 19.94
CA GLN A 218 8.41 8.65 20.32
C GLN A 218 7.06 9.22 19.85
N ARG A 219 6.12 9.41 20.79
CA ARG A 219 5.18 10.53 20.65
C ARG A 219 6.03 11.76 20.44
N LEU A 220 5.62 12.67 19.56
CA LEU A 220 6.17 14.01 19.49
C LEU A 220 5.80 14.78 20.78
N GLU A 221 6.29 14.32 21.92
CA GLU A 221 6.36 15.05 23.18
C GLU A 221 7.59 15.97 23.08
N GLY A 222 7.37 17.05 22.33
CA GLY A 222 8.37 18.09 22.06
C GLY A 222 7.76 19.40 21.58
N PHE A 223 6.44 19.50 21.53
CA PHE A 223 5.73 20.77 21.49
C PHE A 223 4.89 20.86 22.75
N SER A 224 5.14 21.89 23.54
CA SER A 224 4.22 22.35 24.59
C SER A 224 2.87 22.65 23.92
N TYR A 225 1.99 21.65 23.85
CA TYR A 225 0.60 21.83 23.48
C TYR A 225 -0.13 22.40 24.70
N GLY A 226 0.17 23.65 25.05
CA GLY A 226 -0.93 24.54 25.40
C GLY A 226 -1.75 24.63 24.12
N ASN A 227 -2.80 23.81 24.00
CA ASN A 227 -3.63 23.77 22.81
C ASN A 227 -4.24 25.19 22.66
N PRO A 228 -3.81 25.99 21.65
CA PRO A 228 -4.12 27.41 21.60
C PRO A 228 -5.63 27.66 21.50
N ILE A 229 -6.36 26.66 20.99
CA ILE A 229 -7.82 26.63 20.91
C ILE A 229 -8.45 26.44 22.30
N LEU A 230 -7.85 25.60 23.16
CA LEU A 230 -8.32 25.39 24.54
C LEU A 230 -8.08 26.63 25.41
N THR A 231 -6.97 27.35 25.22
CA THR A 231 -6.73 28.64 25.88
C THR A 231 -7.70 29.72 25.41
N LEU A 232 -8.01 29.78 24.10
CA LEU A 232 -8.99 30.73 23.55
C LEU A 232 -10.42 30.45 24.03
N ILE A 233 -10.80 29.17 24.16
CA ILE A 233 -12.11 28.75 24.69
C ILE A 233 -12.19 29.03 26.20
N GLN A 234 -11.12 28.77 26.95
CA GLN A 234 -11.06 29.11 28.37
C GLN A 234 -11.17 30.63 28.60
N ASP A 235 -10.45 31.44 27.83
CA ASP A 235 -10.49 32.90 27.96
C ASP A 235 -11.89 33.46 27.63
N TYR A 236 -12.57 32.91 26.62
CA TYR A 236 -13.93 33.31 26.26
C TYR A 236 -14.95 32.93 27.35
N LEU A 237 -14.88 31.70 27.87
CA LEU A 237 -15.77 31.22 28.93
C LEU A 237 -15.52 31.90 30.29
N SER A 238 -14.32 32.43 30.51
CA SER A 238 -13.96 33.19 31.72
C SER A 238 -14.39 34.65 31.66
N SER A 239 -14.84 35.13 30.49
CA SER A 239 -15.26 36.52 30.24
C SER A 239 -16.79 36.72 30.20
N LEU A 240 -17.55 35.65 30.46
CA LEU A 240 -18.99 35.65 30.72
C LEU A 240 -19.25 35.62 32.24
#